data_AF-A0A5B6WN81-F1
#
_entry.id   AF-A0A5B6WN81-F1
#
_cell.length_a   1.000
_cell.length_b   1.000
_cell.length_c   1.000
_cell.angle_alpha   90.00
_cell.angle_beta   90.00
_cell.angle_gamma   90.00
#
_symmetry.space_group_name_H-M   'P 1'
#
loop_
_entity.id
_entity.type
_entity.pdbx_description
1 polymer ?
#
loop_
_entity_poly.entity_id
_entity_poly.type
_entity_poly.pdbx_seq_one_letter_code
_entity_poly.pdbx_strand_id
1 'polypeptide(L)'
;MGLDERIFGYWHILGLEISSNCLSVLNGKSKIEDINNKPALPISLCNVVYKIITKVLVNRMNAILGNCINESQGAFIPGRHISDNVLITYEVLHSLKMKKKGKKGNFALKLDMSKAYDRVE
;
A
#
# COMPACT_ATOMS: atom_id res chain seq x y z
N MET A 1 8.33 -7.69 -11.97
CA MET A 1 9.46 -6.91 -12.52
C MET A 1 9.03 -6.18 -13.81
N GLY A 2 8.06 -5.26 -13.77
CA GLY A 2 7.48 -4.70 -15.02
C GLY A 2 6.77 -3.34 -14.92
N LEU A 3 7.01 -2.58 -13.85
CA LEU A 3 6.43 -1.23 -13.67
C LEU A 3 7.48 -0.16 -13.33
N ASP A 4 8.75 -0.53 -13.11
CA ASP A 4 9.77 0.36 -12.57
C ASP A 4 10.37 1.28 -13.64
N GLU A 5 10.69 0.77 -14.83
CA GLU A 5 11.35 1.54 -15.89
C GLU A 5 10.47 2.65 -16.50
N ARG A 6 9.14 2.55 -16.36
CA ARG A 6 8.23 3.54 -16.95
C ARG A 6 8.33 4.88 -16.25
N ILE A 7 8.45 4.93 -14.92
CA ILE A 7 8.47 6.21 -14.21
C ILE A 7 9.79 6.96 -14.47
N PHE A 8 10.91 6.24 -14.55
CA PHE A 8 12.21 6.84 -14.84
C PHE A 8 12.32 7.36 -16.28
N GLY A 9 11.61 6.77 -17.23
CA GLY A 9 11.57 7.25 -18.61
C GLY A 9 10.91 8.63 -18.78
N TYR A 10 10.04 9.06 -17.86
CA TYR A 10 9.24 10.29 -18.01
C TYR A 10 9.74 11.50 -17.21
N TRP A 11 10.89 11.41 -16.52
CA TRP A 11 11.47 12.55 -15.79
C TRP A 11 11.70 13.78 -16.71
N HIS A 12 12.02 13.54 -17.98
CA HIS A 12 12.17 14.61 -18.97
C HIS A 12 10.84 15.35 -19.27
N ILE A 13 9.68 14.72 -19.05
CA ILE A 13 8.34 15.31 -19.26
C ILE A 13 7.93 16.19 -18.08
N LEU A 14 8.34 15.80 -16.87
CA LEU A 14 8.00 16.51 -15.64
C LEU A 14 8.85 17.77 -15.42
N GLY A 15 9.94 17.93 -16.16
CA GLY A 15 10.86 19.06 -15.99
C GLY A 15 11.87 18.83 -14.85
N LEU A 16 13.05 19.43 -15.01
CA LEU A 16 14.19 19.23 -14.11
C LEU A 16 13.92 19.73 -12.68
N GLU A 17 13.14 20.79 -12.53
CA GLU A 17 12.83 21.38 -11.22
C GLU A 17 11.97 20.44 -10.36
N ILE A 18 10.91 19.87 -10.93
CA ILE A 18 10.01 18.93 -10.25
C ILE A 18 10.77 17.65 -9.89
N SER A 19 11.63 17.19 -10.79
CA SER A 19 12.50 16.03 -10.57
C SER A 19 13.46 16.25 -9.40
N SER A 20 14.11 17.42 -9.36
CA SER A 20 15.04 17.81 -8.28
C SER A 20 14.33 17.94 -6.93
N ASN A 21 13.14 18.55 -6.91
CA ASN A 21 12.33 18.69 -5.70
C ASN A 21 11.89 17.31 -5.16
N CYS A 22 11.39 16.42 -6.03
CA CYS A 22 11.02 15.06 -5.63
C CYS A 22 12.22 14.30 -5.06
N LEU A 23 13.38 14.39 -5.72
CA LEU A 23 14.61 13.73 -5.28
C LEU A 23 15.09 14.27 -3.92
N SER A 24 14.97 15.57 -3.69
CA SER A 24 15.36 16.20 -2.43
C SER A 24 14.50 15.70 -1.27
N VAL A 25 13.19 15.55 -1.47
CA VAL A 25 12.29 14.96 -0.48
C VAL A 25 12.58 13.48 -0.26
N LEU A 26 12.74 12.70 -1.33
CA LEU A 26 13.00 11.25 -1.25
C LEU A 26 14.34 10.91 -0.59
N ASN A 27 15.28 11.86 -0.56
CA ASN A 27 16.57 11.75 0.12
C ASN A 27 16.56 12.42 1.51
N GLY A 28 15.41 12.90 1.99
CA GLY A 28 15.27 13.53 3.31
C GLY A 28 15.91 14.91 3.44
N LYS A 29 16.28 15.57 2.33
CA LYS A 29 16.91 16.90 2.33
C LYS A 29 15.91 18.05 2.46
N SER A 30 14.63 17.80 2.15
CA SER A 30 13.55 18.79 2.20
C SER A 30 12.24 18.13 2.60
N LYS A 31 11.32 18.87 3.23
CA LYS A 31 9.97 18.37 3.55
C LYS A 31 9.02 18.59 2.37
N ILE A 32 7.96 17.80 2.32
CA ILE A 32 6.88 17.97 1.32
C ILE A 32 6.18 19.32 1.51
N GLU A 33 6.05 19.77 2.77
CA GLU A 33 5.47 21.06 3.14
C GLU A 33 6.24 22.24 2.51
N ASP A 34 7.56 22.13 2.42
CA ASP A 34 8.42 23.16 1.83
C ASP A 34 8.18 23.34 0.33
N ILE A 35 7.73 22.27 -0.35
CA ILE A 35 7.35 22.34 -1.77
C ILE A 35 5.97 22.99 -1.90
N ASN A 36 5.00 22.59 -1.07
CA ASN A 36 3.63 23.10 -1.13
C ASN A 36 3.51 24.59 -0.79
N ASN A 37 4.42 25.11 0.05
CA ASN A 37 4.44 26.52 0.44
C ASN A 37 5.07 27.44 -0.62
N LYS A 38 5.52 26.92 -1.77
CA LYS A 38 6.05 27.76 -2.85
C LYS A 38 4.88 28.53 -3.52
N PRO A 39 4.88 29.88 -3.48
CA PRO A 39 3.72 30.71 -3.87
C PRO A 39 3.35 30.64 -5.37
N ALA A 40 4.15 29.95 -6.19
CA ALA A 40 3.97 29.87 -7.64
C ALA A 40 3.51 28.50 -8.17
N LEU A 41 3.28 27.49 -7.31
CA LEU A 41 2.85 26.18 -7.77
C LEU A 41 1.31 26.07 -7.81
N PRO A 42 0.71 25.66 -8.95
CA PRO A 42 -0.70 25.32 -9.00
C PRO A 42 -1.03 24.13 -8.08
N ILE A 43 -2.23 24.11 -7.50
CA ILE A 43 -2.70 23.01 -6.62
C ILE A 43 -2.61 21.64 -7.32
N SER A 44 -2.92 21.59 -8.62
CA SER A 44 -2.82 20.38 -9.43
C SER A 44 -1.39 19.83 -9.48
N LEU A 45 -0.38 20.70 -9.49
CA LEU A 45 1.01 20.32 -9.55
C LEU A 45 1.50 19.74 -8.21
N CYS A 46 1.10 20.34 -7.08
CA CYS A 46 1.37 19.78 -5.75
C CYS A 46 0.80 18.36 -5.60
N ASN A 47 -0.42 18.12 -6.10
CA ASN A 47 -1.04 16.79 -6.11
C ASN A 47 -0.27 15.76 -6.96
N VAL A 48 0.27 16.20 -8.11
CA VAL A 48 1.08 15.33 -8.98
C VAL A 48 2.40 14.98 -8.29
N VAL A 49 3.10 15.97 -7.70
CA VAL A 49 4.33 15.75 -6.93
C VAL A 49 4.10 14.76 -5.79
N TYR A 50 3.02 14.95 -5.02
CA TYR A 50 2.64 14.03 -3.95
C TYR A 50 2.44 12.60 -4.47
N LYS A 51 1.67 12.42 -5.55
CA LYS A 51 1.44 11.11 -6.17
C LYS A 51 2.73 10.45 -6.65
N ILE A 52 3.67 11.21 -7.22
CA ILE A 52 4.97 10.70 -7.66
C ILE A 52 5.77 10.20 -6.46
N ILE A 53 5.91 11.02 -5.42
CA ILE A 53 6.66 10.67 -4.21
C ILE A 53 6.06 9.43 -3.56
N THR A 54 4.75 9.40 -3.35
CA THR A 54 4.05 8.24 -2.78
C THR A 54 4.27 6.98 -3.63
N LYS A 55 4.22 7.10 -4.97
CA LYS A 55 4.43 5.94 -5.85
C LYS A 55 5.86 5.39 -5.75
N VAL A 56 6.86 6.26 -5.68
CA VAL A 56 8.26 5.85 -5.51
C VAL A 56 8.48 5.19 -4.14
N LEU A 57 7.88 5.74 -3.07
CA LEU A 57 7.95 5.14 -1.74
C LEU A 57 7.32 3.75 -1.71
N VAL A 58 6.12 3.60 -2.28
CA VAL A 58 5.45 2.29 -2.39
C VAL A 58 6.32 1.29 -3.15
N ASN A 59 6.95 1.70 -4.25
CA ASN A 59 7.84 0.81 -5.02
C ASN A 59 9.05 0.36 -4.18
N ARG A 60 9.67 1.27 -3.40
CA ARG A 60 10.78 0.92 -2.48
C ARG A 60 10.32 -0.03 -1.38
N MET A 61 9.16 0.22 -0.76
CA MET A 61 8.59 -0.62 0.28
C MET A 61 8.19 -2.01 -0.23
N ASN A 62 7.71 -2.09 -1.48
CA ASN A 62 7.27 -3.35 -2.08
C ASN A 62 8.38 -4.43 -2.11
N ALA A 63 9.65 -4.02 -2.18
CA ALA A 63 10.79 -4.94 -2.11
C ALA A 63 10.91 -5.67 -0.76
N ILE A 64 10.42 -5.06 0.32
CA ILE A 64 10.52 -5.58 1.70
C ILE A 64 9.19 -6.16 2.16
N LEU A 65 8.07 -5.56 1.72
CA LEU A 65 6.71 -5.96 2.11
C LEU A 65 6.43 -7.44 1.85
N GLY A 66 7.01 -8.04 0.81
CA GLY A 66 6.89 -9.47 0.56
C GLY A 66 7.29 -10.36 1.75
N ASN A 67 8.27 -9.93 2.55
CA ASN A 67 8.71 -10.66 3.74
C ASN A 67 7.85 -10.37 4.99
N CYS A 68 7.09 -9.28 4.99
CA CYS A 68 6.23 -8.87 6.10
C CYS A 68 4.80 -9.40 5.95
N ILE A 69 4.38 -9.77 4.74
CA ILE A 69 3.01 -10.16 4.46
C ILE A 69 2.82 -11.67 4.60
N ASN A 70 1.89 -12.07 5.46
CA ASN A 70 1.50 -13.47 5.64
C ASN A 70 0.79 -14.03 4.38
N GLU A 71 0.93 -15.33 4.12
CA GLU A 71 0.20 -16.04 3.05
C GLU A 71 -1.32 -15.91 3.18
N SER A 72 -1.84 -15.83 4.41
CA SER A 72 -3.28 -15.66 4.69
C SER A 72 -3.83 -14.26 4.39
N GLN A 73 -2.99 -13.27 4.12
CA GLN A 73 -3.44 -11.90 3.81
C GLN A 73 -3.86 -11.80 2.34
N GLY A 74 -5.14 -11.95 2.02
CA GLY A 74 -5.58 -11.91 0.60
C GLY A 74 -5.86 -10.53 0.00
N ALA A 75 -6.03 -9.48 0.81
CA ALA A 75 -6.42 -8.15 0.31
C ALA A 75 -5.21 -7.27 -0.03
N PHE A 76 -5.36 -6.43 -1.07
CA PHE A 76 -4.37 -5.44 -1.52
C PHE A 76 -3.01 -6.00 -1.98
N ILE A 77 -2.97 -7.29 -2.35
CA ILE A 77 -1.76 -7.95 -2.88
C ILE A 77 -1.99 -8.34 -4.34
N PRO A 78 -1.12 -7.92 -5.27
CA PRO A 78 -1.20 -8.35 -6.66
C PRO A 78 -1.20 -9.88 -6.78
N GLY A 79 -2.14 -10.43 -7.56
CA GLY A 79 -2.24 -11.88 -7.79
C GLY A 79 -2.99 -12.67 -6.72
N ARG A 80 -3.47 -12.04 -5.63
CA ARG A 80 -4.41 -12.65 -4.69
C ARG A 80 -5.81 -12.11 -4.95
N HIS A 81 -6.78 -13.02 -5.08
CA HIS A 81 -8.16 -12.64 -5.40
C HIS A 81 -9.03 -12.70 -4.16
N ILE A 82 -10.03 -11.81 -4.08
CA ILE A 82 -10.98 -11.79 -2.95
C ILE A 82 -11.73 -13.13 -2.81
N SER A 83 -11.95 -13.83 -3.92
CA SER A 83 -12.59 -15.14 -3.96
C SER A 83 -11.79 -16.20 -3.18
N ASP A 84 -10.46 -16.10 -3.15
CA ASP A 84 -9.60 -17.06 -2.43
C ASP A 84 -9.90 -16.98 -0.92
N ASN A 85 -10.03 -15.76 -0.39
CA ASN A 85 -10.41 -15.54 1.02
C ASN A 85 -11.82 -16.06 1.33
N VAL A 86 -12.77 -15.93 0.39
CA VAL A 86 -14.13 -16.44 0.56
C VAL A 86 -14.11 -17.97 0.64
N LEU A 87 -13.32 -18.63 -0.22
CA LEU A 87 -13.18 -20.08 -0.22
C LEU A 87 -12.57 -20.58 1.10
N ILE A 88 -11.45 -19.99 1.53
CA ILE A 88 -10.80 -20.31 2.81
C ILE A 88 -11.78 -20.13 3.98
N THR A 89 -12.54 -19.03 3.99
CA THR A 89 -13.56 -18.79 5.03
C THR A 89 -14.63 -19.87 5.03
N TYR A 90 -15.09 -20.31 3.86
CA TYR A 90 -16.08 -21.37 3.73
C TYR A 90 -15.55 -22.69 4.28
N GLU A 91 -14.31 -23.06 3.97
CA GLU A 91 -13.66 -24.27 4.50
C GLU A 91 -13.49 -24.23 6.02
N VAL A 92 -13.10 -23.08 6.57
CA VAL A 92 -13.00 -22.88 8.03
C VAL A 92 -14.37 -23.06 8.68
N LEU A 93 -15.40 -22.37 8.17
CA LEU A 93 -16.76 -22.47 8.70
C LEU A 93 -17.33 -23.89 8.58
N HIS A 94 -17.06 -24.57 7.46
CA HIS A 94 -17.46 -25.95 7.25
C HIS A 94 -16.77 -26.89 8.26
N SER A 95 -15.47 -26.71 8.48
CA SER A 95 -14.70 -27.50 9.46
C SER A 95 -15.22 -27.30 10.89
N LEU A 96 -15.60 -26.06 11.25
CA LEU A 96 -16.24 -25.77 12.53
C LEU A 96 -17.61 -26.46 12.64
N LYS A 97 -18.41 -26.45 11.57
CA LYS A 97 -19.71 -27.14 11.53
C LYS A 97 -19.58 -28.66 11.66
N MET A 98 -18.52 -29.26 11.14
CA MET A 98 -18.31 -30.72 11.19
C MET A 98 -17.72 -31.18 12.53
N LYS A 99 -16.88 -30.36 13.17
CA LYS A 99 -16.27 -30.68 14.48
C LYS A 99 -17.18 -30.34 15.66
N LYS A 100 -18.35 -31.00 15.73
CA LYS A 100 -19.35 -30.82 16.82
C LYS A 100 -19.06 -31.62 18.10
N LYS A 101 -18.12 -32.57 18.08
CA LYS A 101 -17.79 -33.46 19.20
C LYS A 101 -16.27 -33.52 19.40
N GLY A 102 -15.83 -33.58 20.65
CA GLY A 102 -14.41 -33.67 21.01
C GLY A 102 -14.09 -32.89 22.28
N LYS A 103 -12.92 -33.13 22.88
CA LYS A 103 -12.48 -32.45 24.11
C LYS A 103 -12.04 -30.98 23.89
N LYS A 104 -11.85 -30.55 22.64
CA LYS A 104 -11.44 -29.18 22.27
C LYS A 104 -12.54 -28.51 21.43
N GLY A 105 -13.02 -27.35 21.89
CA GLY A 105 -13.94 -26.50 21.13
C GLY A 105 -13.18 -25.58 20.18
N ASN A 106 -13.77 -25.31 19.01
CA ASN A 106 -13.23 -24.36 18.04
C ASN A 106 -14.23 -23.20 17.87
N PHE A 107 -13.74 -21.98 17.64
CA PHE A 107 -14.59 -20.81 17.38
C PHE A 107 -13.98 -19.97 16.25
N ALA A 108 -14.83 -19.18 15.59
CA ALA A 108 -14.39 -18.17 14.63
C ALA A 108 -14.56 -16.78 15.26
N LEU A 109 -13.58 -15.91 15.06
CA LEU A 109 -13.61 -14.53 15.51
C LEU A 109 -13.49 -13.62 14.29
N LYS A 110 -14.45 -12.71 14.11
CA LYS A 110 -14.40 -11.67 13.10
C LYS A 110 -13.96 -10.37 13.77
N LEU A 111 -12.82 -9.83 13.33
CA LEU A 111 -12.28 -8.56 13.78
C LEU A 111 -12.40 -7.55 12.63
N ASP A 112 -12.84 -6.33 12.96
CA ASP A 112 -12.92 -5.20 12.03
C ASP A 112 -12.37 -3.94 12.71
N MET A 113 -11.56 -3.16 11.99
CA MET A 113 -10.96 -1.94 12.53
C MET A 113 -11.74 -0.72 12.05
N SER A 114 -12.40 -0.02 12.97
CA SER A 114 -13.05 1.26 12.63
C SER A 114 -12.01 2.32 12.29
N LYS A 115 -12.21 3.02 11.18
CA LYS A 115 -11.31 4.08 10.67
C LYS A 115 -9.86 3.63 10.58
N ALA A 116 -9.62 2.46 9.97
CA ALA A 116 -8.28 1.86 9.88
C ALA A 116 -7.19 2.80 9.35
N TYR A 117 -7.53 3.74 8.47
CA TYR A 117 -6.57 4.72 7.92
C TYR A 117 -6.36 5.95 8.80
N ASP A 118 -7.29 6.29 9.70
CA ASP A 118 -7.20 7.48 10.56
C ASP A 118 -6.49 7.16 11.89
N ARG A 119 -6.34 5.88 12.23
CA ARG A 119 -5.81 5.38 13.52
C ARG A 119 -4.36 4.92 13.47
N VAL A 120 -3.58 5.47 12.54
CA VAL A 120 -2.14 5.19 12.47
C VAL A 120 -1.45 6.06 13.53
N GLU A 121 -1.14 5.44 14.67
CA GLU A 121 -0.28 5.99 15.73
C GLU A 121 1.18 5.56 15.57
#